data_AF-A0A535SSQ1-F1
#
_entry.id   AF-A0A535SSQ1-F1
#
_cell.length_a   1.000
_cell.length_b   1.000
_cell.length_c   1.000
_cell.angle_alpha   90.00
_cell.angle_beta   90.00
_cell.angle_gamma   90.00
#
_symmetry.space_group_name_H-M   'P 1'
#
loop_
_entity.id
_entity.type
_entity.pdbx_description
1 polymer ?
#
loop_
_entity_poly.entity_id
_entity_poly.type
_entity_poly.pdbx_seq_one_letter_code
_entity_poly.pdbx_strand_id
1 'polypeptide(L)' 'MSRFLDAARRRSVDVTPIWLMRQAGRSLPEYRKLRERWTLAEIVAQPELCAEVTLQPVRRLGVD' A
#
# COMPACT_ATOMS: atom_id res chain seq x y z
N MET A 1 3.96 17.62 -5.93
CA MET A 1 5.05 17.33 -4.96
C MET A 1 4.51 16.29 -3.97
N SER A 2 5.27 15.28 -3.56
CA SER A 2 4.79 14.25 -2.61
C SER A 2 4.90 14.77 -1.17
N ARG A 3 3.77 14.81 -0.44
CA ARG A 3 3.73 15.26 0.97
C ARG A 3 4.65 14.42 1.86
N PHE A 4 4.68 13.11 1.66
CA PHE A 4 5.57 12.20 2.38
C PHE A 4 7.05 12.60 2.24
N LEU A 5 7.50 12.81 1.00
CA LEU A 5 8.90 13.19 0.73
C LEU A 5 9.25 14.59 1.24
N ASP A 6 8.29 15.52 1.22
CA ASP A 6 8.49 16.88 1.73
C ASP A 6 8.61 16.89 3.25
N ALA A 7 7.68 16.21 3.94
CA ALA A 7 7.72 16.05 5.40
C ALA A 7 9.00 15.34 5.85
N ALA A 8 9.42 14.26 5.19
CA ALA A 8 10.65 13.52 5.50
C ALA A 8 11.92 14.39 5.36
N ARG A 9 11.89 15.38 4.47
CA ARG A 9 12.97 16.35 4.27
C ARG A 9 12.83 17.61 5.12
N ARG A 10 11.88 17.63 6.07
CA ARG A 10 11.57 18.78 6.94
C ARG A 10 11.14 20.03 6.17
N ARG A 11 10.49 19.86 5.02
CA ARG A 11 9.83 20.95 4.27
C ARG A 11 8.39 21.12 4.76
N SER A 12 7.85 22.32 4.61
CA SER A 12 6.45 22.62 4.96
C SER A 12 5.49 21.85 4.04
N VAL A 13 4.42 21.33 4.62
CA VAL A 13 3.32 20.60 3.93
C VAL A 13 1.98 21.13 4.45
N ASP A 14 0.94 21.03 3.63
CA ASP A 14 -0.42 21.50 3.92
C ASP A 14 -1.19 20.59 4.89
N VAL A 15 -0.84 19.30 4.95
CA VAL A 15 -1.36 18.32 5.92
C VAL A 15 -0.30 17.27 6.22
N THR A 16 -0.35 16.68 7.42
CA THR A 16 0.55 15.59 7.83
C THR A 16 0.31 14.34 6.95
N PRO A 17 1.33 13.82 6.25
CA PRO A 17 1.18 12.61 5.46
C PRO A 17 1.04 11.37 6.33
N ILE A 18 0.26 10.38 5.90
CA ILE A 18 0.02 9.14 6.63
C ILE A 18 0.23 7.89 5.77
N TRP A 19 0.91 6.91 6.36
CA TRP A 19 1.02 5.54 5.87
C TRP A 19 1.00 4.59 7.06
N LEU A 20 0.61 3.33 6.84
CA LEU A 20 0.50 2.34 7.90
C LEU A 20 1.39 1.14 7.60
N MET A 21 2.19 0.71 8.58
CA MET A 21 2.92 -0.55 8.47
C MET A 21 1.93 -1.71 8.25
N ARG A 22 2.22 -2.55 7.24
CA ARG A 22 1.36 -3.67 6.83
C ARG A 22 -0.04 -3.26 6.32
N GLN A 23 -0.16 -2.06 5.71
CA GLN A 23 -1.39 -1.58 5.08
C GLN A 23 -1.94 -2.50 3.97
N ALA A 24 -1.05 -3.15 3.20
CA ALA A 24 -1.43 -4.17 2.23
C ALA A 24 -1.48 -5.54 2.94
N GLY A 25 -2.67 -5.96 3.37
CA GLY A 25 -2.79 -7.18 4.14
C GLY A 25 -4.21 -7.60 4.46
N ARG A 26 -4.34 -8.52 5.41
CA ARG A 26 -5.61 -9.21 5.74
C ARG A 26 -6.69 -8.28 6.29
N SER A 27 -6.44 -7.00 6.53
CA SER A 27 -7.46 -6.00 6.83
C SER A 27 -8.31 -5.64 5.60
N LEU A 28 -7.74 -5.75 4.39
CA LEU A 28 -8.39 -5.39 3.14
C LEU A 28 -9.18 -6.55 2.54
N PRO A 29 -10.47 -6.36 2.18
CA PRO A 29 -11.27 -7.42 1.56
C PRO A 29 -10.73 -7.84 0.18
N GLU A 30 -10.18 -6.91 -0.61
CA GLU A 30 -9.54 -7.20 -1.89
C GLU A 30 -8.28 -8.08 -1.75
N TYR A 31 -7.47 -7.88 -0.69
CA TYR A 31 -6.33 -8.75 -0.40
C TYR A 31 -6.78 -10.16 -0.03
N ARG A 32 -7.86 -10.30 0.78
CA ARG A 32 -8.42 -11.61 1.14
C ARG A 32 -8.90 -12.37 -0.10
N LYS A 33 -9.63 -11.71 -1.00
CA LYS A 33 -10.07 -12.30 -2.28
C LYS A 33 -8.91 -12.76 -3.15
N LEU A 34 -7.81 -12.00 -3.18
CA LEU A 34 -6.61 -12.40 -3.92
C LEU A 34 -5.95 -13.64 -3.29
N ARG A 35 -5.92 -13.72 -1.95
CA ARG A 35 -5.39 -14.86 -1.18
C ARG A 35 -6.23 -16.14 -1.27
N GLU A 36 -7.48 -16.08 -1.75
CA GLU A 36 -8.27 -17.27 -2.08
C GLU A 36 -7.75 -17.99 -3.33
N ARG A 37 -7.05 -17.26 -4.22
CA ARG A 37 -6.55 -17.78 -5.49
C ARG A 37 -5.04 -18.06 -5.49
N TRP A 38 -4.28 -17.30 -4.71
CA TRP A 38 -2.82 -17.35 -4.72
C TRP A 38 -2.26 -17.44 -3.31
N THR A 39 -1.24 -18.28 -3.12
CA THR A 39 -0.40 -18.33 -1.92
C THR A 39 0.41 -17.05 -1.75
N LEU A 40 0.88 -16.77 -0.52
CA LEU A 40 1.77 -15.62 -0.32
C LEU A 40 3.07 -15.75 -1.12
N ALA A 41 3.62 -16.96 -1.22
CA ALA A 41 4.84 -17.23 -1.98
C ALA A 41 4.66 -16.92 -3.47
N GLU A 42 3.53 -17.30 -4.06
CA GLU A 42 3.22 -16.97 -5.46
C GLU A 42 3.06 -15.46 -5.67
N ILE A 43 2.38 -14.78 -4.75
CA ILE A 43 2.17 -13.32 -4.82
C ILE A 43 3.51 -12.57 -4.79
N VAL A 44 4.43 -12.95 -3.90
CA VAL A 44 5.73 -12.26 -3.81
C VAL A 44 6.69 -12.66 -4.94
N ALA A 45 6.47 -13.81 -5.58
CA ALA A 45 7.27 -14.27 -6.72
C ALA A 45 6.79 -13.71 -8.07
N GLN A 46 5.56 -13.19 -8.15
CA GLN A 46 4.99 -12.60 -9.37
C GLN A 46 4.91 -11.07 -9.24
N PRO A 47 5.72 -10.30 -10.00
CA PRO A 47 5.77 -8.84 -9.90
C PRO A 47 4.39 -8.17 -10.05
N GLU A 48 3.55 -8.66 -10.95
CA GLU A 48 2.23 -8.10 -11.24
C GLU A 48 1.27 -8.27 -10.05
N LEU A 49 1.30 -9.43 -9.39
CA LEU A 49 0.50 -9.67 -8.18
C LEU A 49 1.01 -8.85 -7.01
N CYS A 50 2.33 -8.75 -6.85
CA CYS A 50 2.94 -7.95 -5.78
C CYS A 50 2.60 -6.45 -5.95
N ALA A 51 2.69 -5.93 -7.18
CA ALA A 51 2.29 -4.57 -7.51
C ALA A 51 0.80 -4.33 -7.23
N GLU A 52 -0.06 -5.27 -7.64
CA GLU A 52 -1.50 -5.18 -7.38
C GLU A 52 -1.80 -5.11 -5.87
N VAL A 53 -1.21 -6.00 -5.06
CA VAL A 53 -1.35 -5.98 -3.59
C VAL A 53 -0.86 -4.66 -2.99
N THR A 54 0.24 -4.10 -3.50
CA THR A 54 0.83 -2.84 -3.04
C THR A 54 -0.11 -1.64 -3.29
N LEU A 55 -0.82 -1.65 -4.42
CA LEU A 55 -1.70 -0.54 -4.83
C LEU A 55 -3.07 -0.56 -4.14
N GLN A 56 -3.52 -1.69 -3.61
CA GLN A 56 -4.81 -1.81 -2.90
C GLN A 56 -5.00 -0.77 -1.78
N PRO A 57 -4.11 -0.64 -0.78
CA PRO A 57 -4.25 0.37 0.27
C PRO A 57 -4.18 1.81 -0.25
N VAL A 58 -3.36 2.08 -1.27
CA VAL A 58 -3.27 3.43 -1.88
C VAL A 58 -4.62 3.82 -2.48
N ARG A 59 -5.24 2.92 -3.26
CA ARG A 59 -6.55 3.15 -3.88
C ARG A 59 -7.69 3.24 -2.86
N ARG A 60 -7.65 2.42 -1.80
CA ARG A 60 -8.74 2.35 -0.82
C ARG A 60 -8.67 3.45 0.25
N LEU A 61 -7.47 3.73 0.76
CA LEU A 61 -7.26 4.58 1.93
C LEU A 61 -6.70 5.96 1.59
N GLY A 62 -6.16 6.15 0.38
CA GLY A 62 -5.57 7.43 -0.03
C GLY A 62 -4.34 7.83 0.77
N VAL A 63 -3.56 6.85 1.22
CA VAL A 63 -2.27 7.07 1.92
C VAL A 63 -1.24 7.76 1.02
N ASP A 64 -0.30 8.49 1.64
CA ASP A 64 0.68 9.38 0.99
C ASP A 64 1.95 8.70 0.47
#